data_AF-A7SRI6-F1
#
_entry.id   AF-A7SRI6-F1
#
_cell.length_a   1.000
_cell.length_b   1.000
_cell.length_c   1.000
_cell.angle_alpha   90.00
_cell.angle_beta   90.00
_cell.angle_gamma   90.00
#
_symmetry.space_group_name_H-M   'P 1'
#
loop_
_entity.id
_entity.type
_entity.pdbx_description
1 polymer ?
#
loop_
_entity_poly.entity_id
_entity_poly.type
_entity_poly.pdbx_seq_one_letter_code
_entity_poly.pdbx_strand_id
1 'polypeptide(L)'
;MNLGRHIYLEKTAQAPSPSKDFHQLIVQDGEVLWRTWRISARKDQRYIPPSQRRVPWEDFDDDALTQMDIHRVFGDDTLRLVHSLVCGDWLVRLPSNTVVHIASYLDLIDVSRLGSVCKFLRKVCSSDELWEKIYRSHCDTITDEIRELAKDVGWKKVFFTNRLQLQVLMKRKKDKENALKKRASELKKQAEIEESHHSSAFLTKNNNDD
;
A
#
# COMPACT_ATOMS: atom_id res chain seq x y z
N MET A 1 7.63 8.95 31.13
CA MET A 1 8.58 9.73 30.29
C MET A 1 7.80 10.90 29.74
N ASN A 2 8.21 12.14 30.04
CA ASN A 2 7.65 13.31 29.36
C ASN A 2 8.16 13.25 27.92
N LEU A 3 7.43 12.56 27.04
CA LEU A 3 7.61 12.75 25.60
C LEU A 3 7.31 14.22 25.35
N GLY A 4 8.34 14.99 24.99
CA GLY A 4 8.14 16.35 24.49
C GLY A 4 7.09 16.28 23.38
N ARG A 5 6.05 17.09 23.47
CA ARG A 5 4.97 17.11 22.48
C ARG A 5 5.60 17.30 21.09
N HIS A 6 5.35 16.36 20.19
CA HIS A 6 5.93 16.44 18.85
C HIS A 6 5.29 17.62 18.11
N ILE A 7 6.11 18.51 17.56
CA ILE A 7 5.65 19.65 16.77
C ILE A 7 5.67 19.24 15.31
N TYR A 8 4.50 19.21 14.68
CA TYR A 8 4.33 18.86 13.26
C TYR A 8 4.51 20.06 12.34
N LEU A 9 4.09 21.24 12.79
CA LEU A 9 4.17 22.47 12.03
C LEU A 9 4.40 23.63 12.97
N GLU A 10 5.37 24.48 12.64
CA GLU A 10 5.54 25.78 13.27
C GLU A 10 5.68 26.84 12.17
N LYS A 11 4.84 27.86 12.21
CA LYS A 11 4.93 29.01 11.30
C LYS A 11 4.73 30.30 12.07
N THR A 12 5.47 31.33 11.66
CA THR A 12 5.33 32.69 12.18
C THR A 12 5.07 33.65 11.04
N ALA A 13 4.15 34.60 11.23
CA ALA A 13 3.87 35.63 10.24
C ALA A 13 3.29 36.88 10.90
N GLN A 14 3.44 38.00 10.21
CA GLN A 14 2.76 39.23 10.56
C GLN A 14 1.40 39.29 9.86
N ALA A 15 0.36 39.67 10.60
CA ALA A 15 -0.96 39.85 10.03
C ALA A 15 -0.95 40.92 8.93
N PRO A 16 -1.78 40.77 7.88
CA PRO A 16 -1.96 41.83 6.90
C PRO A 16 -2.56 43.08 7.55
N SER A 17 -2.45 44.21 6.84
CA SER A 17 -3.12 45.46 7.25
C SER A 17 -4.62 45.20 7.53
N PRO A 18 -5.20 45.82 8.56
CA PRO A 18 -4.65 46.94 9.35
C PRO A 18 -3.93 46.57 10.66
N SER A 19 -4.04 45.33 11.15
CA SER A 19 -3.56 44.97 12.49
C SER A 19 -2.02 44.97 12.59
N LYS A 20 -1.34 44.33 11.63
CA LYS A 20 0.13 44.15 11.67
C LYS A 20 0.65 43.47 12.94
N ASP A 21 -0.21 42.77 13.69
CA ASP A 21 0.20 41.98 14.84
C ASP A 21 1.04 40.78 14.40
N PHE A 22 1.91 40.28 15.27
CA PHE A 22 2.75 39.14 14.97
C PHE A 22 2.12 37.87 15.53
N HIS A 23 2.06 36.82 14.72
CA HIS A 23 1.42 35.55 15.06
C HIS A 23 2.37 34.37 14.92
N GLN A 24 2.21 33.38 15.80
CA GLN A 24 2.84 32.08 15.71
C GLN A 24 1.76 31.00 15.76
N LEU A 25 1.79 30.12 14.78
CA LEU A 25 0.97 28.94 14.64
C LEU A 25 1.84 27.72 14.95
N ILE A 26 1.40 26.87 15.89
CA ILE A 26 2.07 25.62 16.24
C ILE A 26 1.03 24.49 16.20
N VAL A 27 1.27 23.46 15.39
CA VAL A 27 0.48 22.23 15.40
C VAL A 27 1.31 21.17 16.10
N GLN A 28 0.82 20.67 17.23
CA GLN A 28 1.47 19.62 18.01
C GLN A 28 0.51 18.48 18.30
N ASP A 29 1.00 17.40 18.89
CA ASP A 29 0.18 16.23 19.27
C ASP A 29 -1.09 16.64 20.01
N GLY A 30 -2.24 16.44 19.34
CA GLY A 30 -3.57 16.61 19.91
C GLY A 30 -4.08 18.04 20.06
N GLU A 31 -3.29 19.08 19.73
CA GLU A 31 -3.76 20.46 19.75
C GLU A 31 -3.07 21.40 18.74
N VAL A 32 -3.78 22.45 18.37
CA VAL A 32 -3.32 23.60 17.58
C VAL A 32 -3.20 24.80 18.50
N LEU A 33 -2.04 25.45 18.50
CA LEU A 33 -1.76 26.66 19.26
C LEU A 33 -1.66 27.86 18.34
N TRP A 34 -2.35 28.92 18.74
CA TRP A 34 -2.29 30.22 18.11
C TRP A 34 -1.79 31.24 19.13
N ARG A 35 -0.61 31.79 18.91
CA ARG A 35 -0.04 32.88 19.73
C ARG A 35 -0.06 34.19 18.98
N THR A 36 -0.38 35.26 19.70
CA THR A 36 -0.45 36.61 19.14
C THR A 36 0.35 37.57 20.01
N TRP A 37 1.32 38.25 19.41
CA TRP A 37 1.99 39.41 19.95
C TRP A 37 1.39 40.65 19.32
N ARG A 38 0.69 41.42 20.16
CA ARG A 38 0.08 42.67 19.71
C ARG A 38 1.16 43.72 19.49
N ILE A 39 1.26 44.25 18.29
CA ILE A 39 2.26 45.26 17.93
C ILE A 39 1.61 46.64 18.04
N SER A 40 1.98 47.40 19.08
CA SER A 40 1.42 48.73 19.34
C SER A 40 2.52 49.78 19.47
N ALA A 41 2.30 50.94 18.86
CA ALA A 41 3.17 52.12 19.05
C ALA A 41 2.97 52.78 20.42
N ARG A 42 1.88 52.44 21.14
CA ARG A 42 1.56 53.05 22.43
C ARG A 42 2.43 52.45 23.53
N LYS A 43 3.06 53.32 24.34
CA LYS A 43 4.06 52.90 25.33
C LYS A 43 3.49 52.00 26.44
N ASP A 44 2.25 52.24 26.82
CA ASP A 44 1.47 51.48 27.81
C ASP A 44 1.17 50.04 27.37
N GLN A 45 1.19 49.76 26.06
CA GLN A 45 0.88 48.45 25.50
C GLN A 45 2.12 47.62 25.14
N ARG A 46 3.34 48.15 25.33
CA ARG A 46 4.59 47.48 24.94
C ARG A 46 4.98 46.28 25.80
N TYR A 47 4.42 46.19 27.01
CA TYR A 47 4.73 45.10 27.96
C TYR A 47 3.59 44.09 28.09
N ILE A 48 2.59 44.12 27.20
CA ILE A 48 1.51 43.15 27.20
C ILE A 48 2.09 41.80 26.72
N PRO A 49 1.98 40.73 27.52
CA PRO A 49 2.44 39.41 27.10
C PRO A 49 1.61 38.89 25.93
N PRO A 50 2.15 37.97 25.11
CA PRO A 50 1.39 37.37 24.03
C PRO A 50 0.16 36.63 24.55
N SER A 51 -0.94 36.75 23.82
CA SER A 51 -2.11 35.91 24.05
C SER A 51 -1.91 34.55 23.38
N GLN A 52 -2.47 33.50 23.98
CA GLN A 52 -2.40 32.15 23.44
C GLN A 52 -3.79 31.50 23.45
N ARG A 53 -4.23 31.02 22.28
CA ARG A 53 -5.39 30.14 22.13
C ARG A 53 -4.89 28.73 21.84
N ARG A 54 -5.55 27.73 22.43
CA ARG A 54 -5.26 26.31 22.27
C ARG A 54 -6.56 25.63 21.83
N VAL A 55 -6.49 24.84 20.77
CA VAL A 55 -7.64 24.17 20.19
C VAL A 55 -7.30 22.68 20.10
N PRO A 56 -7.99 21.80 20.83
CA PRO A 56 -7.86 20.37 20.65
C PRO A 56 -8.14 19.97 19.20
N TRP A 57 -7.50 18.91 18.71
CA TRP A 57 -7.72 18.44 17.33
C TRP A 57 -9.18 18.08 17.05
N GLU A 58 -9.87 17.50 18.04
CA GLU A 58 -11.29 17.14 17.95
C GLU A 58 -12.23 18.34 17.77
N ASP A 59 -11.85 19.51 18.28
CA ASP A 59 -12.65 20.73 18.22
C ASP A 59 -12.25 21.65 17.05
N PHE A 60 -11.19 21.30 16.31
CA PHE A 60 -10.61 22.20 15.31
C PHE A 60 -11.59 22.52 14.17
N ASP A 61 -12.37 21.53 13.75
CA ASP A 61 -13.36 21.69 12.68
C ASP A 61 -14.50 22.65 13.09
N ASP A 62 -14.82 22.72 14.38
CA ASP A 62 -15.84 23.61 14.95
C ASP A 62 -15.30 25.01 15.28
N ASP A 63 -13.98 25.17 15.49
CA ASP A 63 -13.36 26.47 15.78
C ASP A 63 -13.11 27.30 14.50
N ALA A 64 -14.18 27.88 13.98
CA ALA A 64 -14.15 28.78 12.84
C ALA A 64 -13.21 29.99 13.04
N LEU A 65 -13.03 30.47 14.27
CA LEU A 65 -12.18 31.63 14.54
C LEU A 65 -10.71 31.30 14.27
N THR A 66 -10.22 30.15 14.75
CA THR A 66 -8.84 29.73 14.48
C THR A 66 -8.63 29.45 13.00
N GLN A 67 -9.58 28.80 12.32
CA GLN A 67 -9.47 28.54 10.89
C GLN A 67 -9.41 29.84 10.07
N MET A 68 -10.27 30.82 10.39
CA MET A 68 -10.27 32.14 9.74
C MET A 68 -8.97 32.90 9.98
N ASP A 69 -8.42 32.87 11.20
CA ASP A 69 -7.15 33.53 11.52
C ASP A 69 -5.97 32.89 10.77
N ILE A 70 -5.91 31.56 10.70
CA ILE A 70 -4.89 30.85 9.93
C ILE A 70 -4.98 31.21 8.45
N HIS A 71 -6.18 31.15 7.87
CA HIS A 71 -6.39 31.52 6.47
C HIS A 71 -5.98 32.98 6.19
N ARG A 72 -6.40 33.91 7.04
CA ARG A 72 -6.13 35.34 6.87
C ARG A 72 -4.64 35.68 6.95
N VAL A 73 -3.91 35.04 7.86
CA VAL A 73 -2.50 35.38 8.13
C VAL A 73 -1.52 34.54 7.31
N PHE A 74 -1.79 33.24 7.16
CA PHE A 74 -0.87 32.28 6.53
C PHE A 74 -1.37 31.73 5.18
N GLY A 75 -2.56 32.11 4.75
CA GLY A 75 -3.15 31.70 3.49
C GLY A 75 -3.84 30.33 3.52
N ASP A 76 -4.52 30.03 2.42
CA ASP A 76 -5.33 28.82 2.25
C ASP A 76 -4.49 27.53 2.29
N ASP A 77 -3.31 27.55 1.69
CA ASP A 77 -2.41 26.39 1.67
C ASP A 77 -1.99 25.96 3.10
N THR A 78 -1.75 26.94 3.98
CA THR A 78 -1.41 26.66 5.37
C THR A 78 -2.62 26.12 6.12
N LEU A 79 -3.82 26.68 5.91
CA LEU A 79 -5.04 26.15 6.54
C LEU A 79 -5.29 24.71 6.11
N ARG A 80 -5.18 24.39 4.81
CA ARG A 80 -5.32 23.02 4.29
C ARG A 80 -4.29 22.07 4.90
N LEU A 81 -3.05 22.52 5.08
CA LEU A 81 -2.01 21.72 5.72
C LEU A 81 -2.35 21.46 7.20
N VAL A 82 -2.75 22.46 7.96
CA VAL A 82 -3.15 22.29 9.37
C VAL A 82 -4.31 21.31 9.48
N HIS A 83 -5.36 21.51 8.68
CA HIS A 83 -6.51 20.61 8.64
C HIS A 83 -6.09 19.17 8.30
N SER A 84 -5.13 18.97 7.39
CA SER A 84 -4.64 17.63 7.07
C SER A 84 -3.91 16.94 8.22
N LEU A 85 -3.17 17.72 9.01
CA LEU A 85 -2.45 17.22 10.18
C LEU A 85 -3.45 16.83 11.28
N VAL A 86 -4.45 17.69 11.51
CA VAL A 86 -5.49 17.48 12.53
C VAL A 86 -6.39 16.29 12.21
N CYS A 87 -6.86 16.14 10.96
CA CYS A 87 -7.73 15.03 10.57
C CYS A 87 -6.98 13.70 10.37
N GLY A 88 -5.65 13.71 10.34
CA GLY A 88 -4.84 12.51 10.15
C GLY A 88 -5.00 11.85 8.76
N ASP A 89 -5.43 12.59 7.74
CA ASP A 89 -5.64 12.11 6.37
C ASP A 89 -4.42 12.35 5.46
N TRP A 90 -3.23 12.44 6.06
CA TRP A 90 -1.94 12.73 5.43
C TRP A 90 -1.68 11.91 4.16
N LEU A 91 -1.94 10.61 4.21
CA LEU A 91 -1.67 9.71 3.07
C LEU A 91 -2.55 10.00 1.84
N VAL A 92 -3.80 10.43 2.05
CA VAL A 92 -4.77 10.65 0.95
C VAL A 92 -4.51 11.96 0.21
N ARG A 93 -3.82 12.90 0.84
CA ARG A 93 -3.50 14.22 0.27
C ARG A 93 -2.17 14.26 -0.47
N LEU A 94 -1.36 13.23 -0.34
CA LEU A 94 -0.11 13.12 -1.10
C LEU A 94 -0.40 12.96 -2.60
N PRO A 95 0.51 13.45 -3.47
CA PRO A 95 0.46 13.17 -4.89
C PRO A 95 0.32 11.65 -5.16
N SER A 96 -0.50 11.28 -6.15
CA SER A 96 -0.83 9.88 -6.41
C SER A 96 0.40 9.02 -6.68
N ASN A 97 1.41 9.55 -7.37
CA ASN A 97 2.68 8.88 -7.63
C ASN A 97 3.47 8.57 -6.35
N THR A 98 3.44 9.48 -5.36
CA THR A 98 4.06 9.25 -4.04
C THR A 98 3.34 8.16 -3.28
N VAL A 99 2.00 8.14 -3.31
CA VAL A 99 1.21 7.08 -2.66
C VAL A 99 1.44 5.73 -3.33
N VAL A 100 1.54 5.69 -4.67
CA VAL A 100 1.95 4.48 -5.41
C VAL A 100 3.33 4.00 -4.95
N HIS A 101 4.29 4.91 -4.78
CA HIS A 101 5.64 4.57 -4.32
C HIS A 101 5.62 3.98 -2.90
N ILE A 102 4.91 4.61 -1.96
CA ILE A 102 4.73 4.09 -0.60
C ILE A 102 4.06 2.71 -0.64
N ALA A 103 2.97 2.58 -1.40
CA ALA A 103 2.23 1.33 -1.51
C ALA A 103 3.03 0.19 -2.15
N SER A 104 4.06 0.50 -2.97
CA SER A 104 4.91 -0.51 -3.60
C SER A 104 5.80 -1.29 -2.61
N TYR A 105 5.99 -0.76 -1.41
CA TYR A 105 6.70 -1.43 -0.31
C TYR A 105 5.80 -2.27 0.60
N LEU A 106 4.48 -2.24 0.38
CA LEU A 106 3.53 -2.99 1.18
C LEU A 106 3.32 -4.40 0.63
N ASP A 107 3.03 -5.34 1.53
CA ASP A 107 2.61 -6.68 1.16
C ASP A 107 1.25 -6.66 0.45
N LEU A 108 0.98 -7.68 -0.38
CA LEU A 108 -0.27 -7.78 -1.15
C LEU A 108 -1.54 -7.69 -0.27
N ILE A 109 -1.47 -8.24 0.95
CA ILE A 109 -2.57 -8.17 1.92
C ILE A 109 -2.78 -6.73 2.36
N ASP A 110 -1.70 -6.01 2.68
CA ASP A 110 -1.78 -4.64 3.15
C ASP A 110 -2.15 -3.66 2.03
N VAL A 111 -1.73 -3.92 0.78
CA VAL A 111 -2.24 -3.20 -0.41
C VAL A 111 -3.76 -3.36 -0.54
N SER A 112 -4.28 -4.58 -0.31
CA SER A 112 -5.72 -4.82 -0.36
C SER A 112 -6.48 -4.11 0.76
N ARG A 113 -5.92 -4.10 1.99
CA ARG A 113 -6.47 -3.39 3.15
C ARG A 113 -6.44 -1.88 2.92
N LEU A 114 -5.33 -1.34 2.42
CA LEU A 114 -5.19 0.08 2.11
C LEU A 114 -6.24 0.53 1.08
N GLY A 115 -6.48 -0.26 0.05
CA GLY A 115 -7.52 0.00 -0.96
C GLY A 115 -8.97 -0.07 -0.42
N SER A 116 -9.17 -0.60 0.79
CA SER A 116 -10.49 -0.64 1.44
C SER A 116 -10.80 0.61 2.27
N VAL A 117 -9.79 1.42 2.62
CA VAL A 117 -9.92 2.59 3.49
C VAL A 117 -10.76 3.70 2.83
N CYS A 118 -10.45 4.08 1.59
CA CYS A 118 -11.19 5.13 0.88
C CYS A 118 -11.16 4.98 -0.65
N LYS A 119 -12.00 5.74 -1.36
CA LYS A 119 -12.11 5.69 -2.84
C LYS A 119 -10.80 6.07 -3.54
N PHE A 120 -10.08 7.07 -3.04
CA PHE A 120 -8.79 7.49 -3.60
C PHE A 120 -7.75 6.38 -3.48
N LEU A 121 -7.57 5.82 -2.29
CA LEU A 121 -6.64 4.71 -2.06
C LEU A 121 -7.04 3.46 -2.84
N ARG A 122 -8.33 3.19 -3.02
CA ARG A 122 -8.80 2.10 -3.90
C ARG A 122 -8.32 2.28 -5.34
N LYS A 123 -8.40 3.51 -5.87
CA LYS A 123 -7.93 3.85 -7.21
C LYS A 123 -6.42 3.68 -7.33
N VAL A 124 -5.66 4.17 -6.33
CA VAL A 124 -4.20 4.01 -6.27
C VAL A 124 -3.81 2.53 -6.16
N CYS A 125 -4.43 1.76 -5.27
CA CYS A 125 -4.14 0.34 -5.06
C CYS A 125 -4.58 -0.55 -6.23
N SER A 126 -5.37 -0.01 -7.17
CA SER A 126 -5.79 -0.70 -8.39
C SER A 126 -5.12 -0.13 -9.64
N SER A 127 -4.17 0.79 -9.50
CA SER A 127 -3.48 1.42 -10.63
C SER A 127 -2.48 0.47 -11.25
N ASP A 128 -2.38 0.49 -12.58
CA ASP A 128 -1.46 -0.37 -13.30
C ASP A 128 0.01 -0.07 -12.95
N GLU A 129 0.32 1.21 -12.66
CA GLU A 129 1.65 1.65 -12.21
C GLU A 129 2.09 0.95 -10.91
N LEU A 130 1.17 0.80 -9.94
CA LEU A 130 1.47 0.09 -8.70
C LEU A 130 1.72 -1.39 -8.98
N TRP A 131 0.84 -2.02 -9.76
CA TRP A 131 0.94 -3.44 -10.06
C TRP A 131 2.17 -3.78 -10.91
N GLU A 132 2.64 -2.87 -11.76
CA GLU A 132 3.93 -3.01 -12.45
C GLU A 132 5.10 -3.04 -11.46
N LYS A 133 5.12 -2.13 -10.47
CA LYS A 133 6.16 -2.08 -9.44
C LYS A 133 6.14 -3.33 -8.56
N ILE A 134 4.95 -3.80 -8.18
CA ILE A 134 4.77 -5.06 -7.42
C ILE A 134 5.23 -6.26 -8.25
N TYR A 135 4.92 -6.30 -9.54
CA TYR A 135 5.38 -7.38 -10.42
C TYR A 135 6.91 -7.40 -10.51
N ARG A 136 7.53 -6.23 -10.73
CA ARG A 136 9.00 -6.07 -10.75
C ARG A 136 9.68 -6.51 -9.46
N SER A 137 9.07 -6.25 -8.30
CA SER A 137 9.66 -6.64 -7.02
C SER A 137 9.56 -8.14 -6.72
N HIS A 138 8.58 -8.84 -7.31
CA HIS A 138 8.34 -10.27 -7.08
C HIS A 138 8.83 -11.18 -8.22
N CYS A 139 9.13 -10.64 -9.40
CA CYS A 139 9.51 -11.40 -10.59
C CYS A 139 10.76 -10.79 -11.23
N ASP A 140 11.86 -11.54 -11.24
CA ASP A 140 13.16 -11.08 -11.77
C ASP A 140 13.19 -10.93 -13.29
N THR A 141 12.28 -11.57 -14.04
CA THR A 141 12.28 -11.55 -15.51
C THR A 141 11.01 -10.88 -16.05
N ILE A 142 11.19 -9.73 -16.71
CA ILE A 142 10.15 -9.06 -17.50
C ILE A 142 10.55 -9.19 -18.96
N THR A 143 9.92 -10.13 -19.67
CA THR A 143 10.05 -10.27 -21.12
C THR A 143 9.16 -9.25 -21.83
N ASP A 144 9.49 -8.92 -23.08
CA ASP A 144 8.69 -7.98 -23.89
C ASP A 144 7.27 -8.50 -24.14
N GLU A 145 7.08 -9.83 -24.24
CA GLU A 145 5.78 -10.48 -24.33
C GLU A 145 4.89 -10.19 -23.10
N ILE A 146 5.48 -10.21 -21.89
CA ILE A 146 4.75 -9.92 -20.64
C ILE A 146 4.35 -8.44 -20.59
N ARG A 147 5.23 -7.56 -21.06
CA ARG A 147 4.95 -6.12 -21.14
C ARG A 147 3.86 -5.81 -22.16
N GLU A 148 3.84 -6.50 -23.30
CA GLU A 148 2.78 -6.37 -24.31
C GLU A 148 1.44 -6.89 -23.76
N LEU A 149 1.45 -8.07 -23.14
CA LEU A 149 0.26 -8.63 -22.47
C LEU A 149 -0.27 -7.71 -21.35
N ALA A 150 0.62 -7.06 -20.60
CA ALA A 150 0.23 -6.11 -19.57
C ALA A 150 -0.43 -4.86 -20.14
N LYS A 151 -0.01 -4.38 -21.32
CA LYS A 151 -0.68 -3.24 -21.99
C LYS A 151 -2.12 -3.58 -22.37
N ASP A 152 -2.38 -4.81 -22.79
CA ASP A 152 -3.72 -5.24 -23.24
C ASP A 152 -4.65 -5.57 -22.07
N VAL A 153 -4.12 -6.21 -21.02
CA VAL A 153 -4.94 -6.85 -19.97
C VAL A 153 -4.78 -6.18 -18.60
N GLY A 154 -3.70 -5.45 -18.39
CA GLY A 154 -3.32 -4.77 -17.15
C GLY A 154 -2.40 -5.60 -16.25
N TRP A 155 -1.41 -4.97 -15.63
CA TRP A 155 -0.42 -5.58 -14.74
C TRP A 155 -1.04 -6.35 -13.57
N LYS A 156 -2.15 -5.86 -13.01
CA LYS A 156 -2.85 -6.58 -11.93
C LYS A 156 -3.30 -7.96 -12.38
N LYS A 157 -3.92 -8.05 -13.57
CA LYS A 157 -4.39 -9.32 -14.11
C LYS A 157 -3.22 -10.22 -14.48
N VAL A 158 -2.18 -9.66 -15.11
CA VAL A 158 -0.94 -10.39 -15.43
C VAL A 158 -0.28 -10.99 -14.19
N PHE A 159 -0.24 -10.26 -13.07
CA PHE A 159 0.31 -10.75 -11.81
C PHE A 159 -0.46 -11.98 -11.29
N PHE A 160 -1.80 -11.91 -11.26
CA PHE A 160 -2.62 -13.03 -10.82
C PHE A 160 -2.65 -14.19 -11.82
N THR A 161 -2.64 -13.92 -13.13
CA THR A 161 -2.60 -14.96 -14.16
C THR A 161 -1.24 -15.63 -14.21
N ASN A 162 -0.12 -14.94 -14.02
CA ASN A 162 1.20 -15.56 -13.96
C ASN A 162 1.29 -16.50 -12.75
N ARG A 163 0.75 -16.10 -11.59
CA ARG A 163 0.65 -16.99 -10.42
C ARG A 163 -0.27 -18.20 -10.67
N LEU A 164 -1.40 -17.99 -11.36
CA LEU A 164 -2.33 -19.06 -11.75
C LEU A 164 -1.71 -19.97 -12.83
N GLN A 165 -0.95 -19.41 -13.77
CA GLN A 165 -0.23 -20.11 -14.83
C GLN A 165 0.91 -20.93 -14.23
N LEU A 166 1.64 -20.42 -13.24
CA LEU A 166 2.60 -21.18 -12.45
C LEU A 166 1.91 -22.34 -11.72
N GLN A 167 0.76 -22.12 -11.09
CA GLN A 167 -0.03 -23.19 -10.47
C GLN A 167 -0.53 -24.23 -11.50
N VAL A 168 -0.98 -23.79 -12.68
CA VAL A 168 -1.44 -24.66 -13.77
C VAL A 168 -0.28 -25.44 -14.39
N LEU A 169 0.89 -24.82 -14.56
CA LEU A 169 2.12 -25.47 -15.05
C LEU A 169 2.63 -26.50 -14.04
N MET A 170 2.65 -26.17 -12.75
CA MET A 170 2.98 -27.12 -11.68
C MET A 170 2.01 -28.30 -11.64
N LYS A 171 0.71 -28.05 -11.80
CA LYS A 171 -0.31 -29.11 -11.88
C LYS A 171 -0.10 -30.00 -13.11
N ARG A 172 0.10 -29.42 -14.30
CA ARG A 172 0.39 -30.16 -15.54
C ARG A 172 1.66 -31.01 -15.44
N LYS A 173 2.70 -30.52 -14.75
CA LYS A 173 3.94 -31.28 -14.49
C LYS A 173 3.65 -32.50 -13.60
N LYS A 174 2.90 -32.32 -12.51
CA LYS A 174 2.49 -33.39 -11.59
C LYS A 174 1.62 -34.45 -12.27
N ASP A 175 0.69 -34.03 -13.12
CA ASP A 175 -0.18 -34.92 -13.89
C ASP A 175 0.62 -35.75 -14.91
N LYS A 176 1.60 -35.14 -15.58
CA LYS A 176 2.55 -35.87 -16.47
C LYS A 176 3.39 -36.89 -15.70
N GLU A 177 3.94 -36.53 -14.54
CA GLU A 177 4.73 -37.45 -13.71
C GLU A 177 3.88 -38.64 -13.21
N ASN A 178 2.63 -38.40 -12.81
CA ASN A 178 1.71 -39.45 -12.40
C ASN A 178 1.33 -40.38 -13.57
N ALA A 179 1.09 -39.82 -14.76
CA ALA A 179 0.80 -40.61 -15.96
C ALA A 179 1.98 -41.50 -16.36
N LEU A 180 3.21 -40.99 -16.29
CA LEU A 180 4.44 -41.75 -16.53
C LEU A 180 4.62 -42.89 -15.52
N LYS A 181 4.42 -42.63 -14.22
CA LYS A 181 4.47 -43.66 -13.17
C LYS A 181 3.43 -44.75 -13.37
N LYS A 182 2.21 -44.37 -13.75
CA LYS A 182 1.13 -45.33 -14.03
C LYS A 182 1.49 -46.23 -15.21
N ARG A 183 1.96 -45.66 -16.31
CA ARG A 183 2.37 -46.40 -17.50
C ARG A 183 3.55 -47.35 -17.22
N ALA A 184 4.52 -46.90 -16.42
CA ALA A 184 5.62 -47.76 -15.97
C ALA A 184 5.16 -48.90 -15.07
N SER A 185 4.15 -48.68 -14.20
CA SER A 185 3.57 -49.73 -13.37
C SER A 185 2.75 -50.75 -14.17
N GLU A 186 2.06 -50.30 -15.23
CA GLU A 186 1.31 -51.17 -16.13
C GLU A 186 2.25 -52.04 -16.96
N LEU A 187 3.33 -51.45 -17.52
CA LEU A 187 4.36 -52.20 -18.24
C LEU A 187 5.07 -53.23 -17.37
N LYS A 188 5.36 -52.91 -16.10
CA LYS A 188 5.93 -53.88 -15.14
C LYS A 188 4.98 -55.03 -14.86
N LYS A 189 3.69 -54.75 -14.66
CA LYS A 189 2.68 -55.81 -14.50
C LYS A 189 2.55 -56.66 -15.75
N GLN A 190 2.62 -56.05 -16.94
CA GLN A 190 2.59 -56.78 -18.21
C GLN A 190 3.80 -57.72 -18.33
N ALA A 191 5.00 -57.24 -18.01
CA ALA A 191 6.22 -58.03 -18.03
C ALA A 191 6.20 -59.17 -16.99
N GLU A 192 5.70 -58.91 -15.77
CA GLU A 192 5.54 -59.95 -14.74
C GLU A 192 4.50 -61.01 -15.16
N ILE A 193 3.42 -60.61 -15.84
CA ILE A 193 2.42 -61.54 -16.39
C ILE A 193 3.03 -62.37 -17.52
N GLU A 194 3.79 -61.76 -18.43
CA GLU A 194 4.48 -62.44 -19.53
C GLU A 194 5.56 -63.42 -19.03
N GLU A 195 6.34 -63.05 -18.01
CA GLU A 195 7.32 -63.94 -17.37
C GLU A 195 6.64 -65.11 -16.62
N SER A 196 5.48 -64.88 -16.00
CA SER A 196 4.69 -65.95 -15.36
C SER A 196 4.09 -66.93 -16.36
N HIS A 197 3.60 -66.44 -17.50
CA HIS A 197 3.09 -67.27 -18.58
C HIS A 197 4.20 -68.08 -19.26
N HIS A 198 5.40 -67.49 -19.44
CA HIS A 198 6.55 -68.19 -20.02
C HIS A 198 7.09 -69.30 -19.10
N SER A 199 7.08 -69.11 -17.77
CA SER A 199 7.40 -70.19 -16.82
C SER A 199 6.37 -71.32 -16.83
N SER A 200 5.07 -71.02 -16.99
CA SER A 200 4.01 -72.04 -17.04
C SER A 200 4.04 -72.91 -18.31
N ALA A 201 4.48 -72.34 -19.44
CA ALA A 201 4.56 -73.02 -20.72
C ALA A 201 5.74 -74.01 -20.82
N PHE A 202 6.74 -73.89 -19.94
CA PHE A 202 7.89 -74.80 -19.91
C PHE A 202 7.62 -76.07 -19.07
N LEU A 203 6.66 -76.03 -18.15
CA LEU A 203 6.34 -77.14 -17.23
C LEU A 203 5.32 -78.16 -17.79
N THR A 204 4.64 -77.88 -18.89
CA THR A 204 3.59 -78.76 -19.46
C THR A 204 4.07 -79.72 -20.55
N LYS A 205 5.38 -79.78 -20.85
CA LYS A 205 5.92 -80.66 -21.90
C LYS A 205 6.45 -82.03 -21.44
N ASN A 206 6.40 -82.33 -20.14
CA ASN A 206 6.77 -83.64 -19.61
C ASN A 206 5.54 -84.27 -18.96
N ASN A 207 4.78 -85.07 -19.71
CA ASN A 207 3.99 -86.22 -19.24
C ASN A 207 3.01 -86.60 -20.36
N ASN A 208 3.46 -87.46 -21.26
CA ASN A 208 2.63 -88.38 -22.05
C ASN A 208 3.58 -89.35 -22.72
N ASP A 209 3.89 -90.45 -22.03
CA ASP A 209 4.32 -91.73 -22.61
C ASP A 209 4.02 -92.80 -21.55
N ASP A 210 2.91 -93.51 -21.75
CA ASP A 210 2.68 -94.96 -21.51
C ASP A 210 1.19 -95.31 -21.65
#